data_AF-A0A1H7CN28-F1
#
_entry.id   AF-A0A1H7CN28-F1
#
_cell.length_a   1.000
_cell.length_b   1.000
_cell.length_c   1.000
_cell.angle_alpha   90.00
_cell.angle_beta   90.00
_cell.angle_gamma   90.00
#
_symmetry.space_group_name_H-M   'P 1'
#
loop_
_entity.id
_entity.type
_entity.pdbx_description
1 polymer ?
#
loop_
_entity_poly.entity_id
_entity_poly.type
_entity_poly.pdbx_seq_one_letter_code
_entity_poly.pdbx_strand_id
1 'polypeptide(L)'
;MSDHLTPLEVCERLIAPRKSLGSLIGYKPKAAYNWVNGSAWRRPGDMPPDANRRLLAHAAKNGIPLTADHLIWGAPRAEIEALVAEANPAQVAAQ
;
A
#
# COMPACT_ATOMS: atom_id res chain seq x y z
N MET A 1 13.36 10.55 -13.28
CA MET A 1 13.15 9.15 -12.89
C MET A 1 11.68 9.04 -12.56
N SER A 2 10.93 8.16 -13.23
CA SER A 2 9.49 8.03 -13.00
C SER A 2 9.29 7.42 -11.61
N ASP A 3 8.95 8.26 -10.64
CA ASP A 3 8.69 7.91 -9.23
C ASP A 3 7.35 7.17 -9.09
N HIS A 4 7.17 6.09 -9.84
CA HIS A 4 5.94 5.29 -9.81
C HIS A 4 6.07 4.20 -8.75
N LEU A 5 5.28 4.31 -7.69
CA LEU A 5 5.25 3.36 -6.59
C LEU A 5 4.56 2.07 -7.02
N THR A 6 5.11 0.94 -6.60
CA THR A 6 4.46 -0.37 -6.72
C THR A 6 3.23 -0.46 -5.81
N PRO A 7 2.30 -1.40 -6.08
CA PRO A 7 1.16 -1.65 -5.21
C PRO A 7 1.51 -1.79 -3.72
N LEU A 8 2.57 -2.53 -3.40
CA LEU A 8 3.07 -2.67 -2.03
C LEU A 8 3.48 -1.34 -1.42
N GLU A 9 4.26 -0.54 -2.16
CA GLU A 9 4.76 0.74 -1.67
C GLU A 9 3.62 1.76 -1.46
N VAL A 10 2.59 1.72 -2.32
CA VAL A 10 1.37 2.51 -2.09
C VAL A 10 0.72 2.12 -0.77
N CYS A 11 0.55 0.82 -0.50
CA CYS A 11 0.00 0.36 0.78
C CYS A 11 0.89 0.72 1.98
N GLU A 12 2.21 0.72 1.82
CA GLU A 12 3.12 1.13 2.88
C GLU A 12 2.96 2.59 3.28
N ARG A 13 2.63 3.45 2.31
CA ARG A 13 2.41 4.88 2.53
C ARG A 13 1.02 5.18 3.07
N LEU A 14 -0.02 4.55 2.51
CA LEU A 14 -1.41 4.86 2.87
C LEU A 14 -1.94 4.10 4.09
N ILE A 15 -1.46 2.88 4.34
CA ILE A 15 -2.06 1.99 5.34
C ILE A 15 -1.14 1.82 6.55
N ALA A 16 0.03 1.20 6.34
CA ALA A 16 0.94 0.83 7.42
C ALA A 16 2.31 0.38 6.89
N PRO A 17 3.38 0.48 7.68
CA PRO A 17 4.70 -0.04 7.29
C PRO A 17 4.65 -1.55 7.02
N ARG A 18 5.54 -2.04 6.13
CA ARG A 18 5.64 -3.47 5.72
C ARG A 18 5.47 -4.47 6.84
N LYS A 19 6.13 -4.20 7.97
CA LYS A 19 6.17 -5.08 9.15
C LYS A 19 4.79 -5.36 9.75
N SER A 20 3.82 -4.50 9.49
CA SER A 20 2.47 -4.55 10.07
C SER A 20 1.40 -4.95 9.05
N LEU A 21 1.63 -4.73 7.74
CA LEU A 21 0.65 -5.00 6.68
C LEU A 21 0.10 -6.43 6.72
N GLY A 22 0.97 -7.43 6.88
CA GLY A 22 0.55 -8.83 6.96
C GLY A 22 -0.41 -9.08 8.13
N SER A 23 -0.04 -8.61 9.32
CA SER A 23 -0.86 -8.80 10.53
C SER A 23 -2.21 -8.08 10.45
N LEU A 24 -2.27 -6.89 9.82
CA LEU A 24 -3.50 -6.10 9.67
C LEU A 24 -4.59 -6.84 8.90
N ILE A 25 -4.21 -7.70 7.96
CA ILE A 25 -5.14 -8.47 7.11
C ILE A 25 -5.24 -9.95 7.51
N GLY A 26 -4.72 -10.32 8.69
CA GLY A 26 -4.77 -11.68 9.23
C GLY A 26 -3.77 -12.67 8.61
N TYR A 27 -2.72 -12.17 7.97
CA TYR A 27 -1.59 -12.97 7.50
C TYR A 27 -0.49 -13.07 8.56
N LYS A 28 0.50 -13.95 8.34
CA LYS A 28 1.70 -13.98 9.17
C LYS A 28 2.43 -12.62 9.11
N PRO A 29 3.06 -12.15 10.20
CA PRO A 29 3.71 -10.84 10.24
C PRO A 29 4.74 -10.62 9.12
N LYS A 30 5.45 -11.68 8.73
CA LYS A 30 6.47 -11.62 7.67
C LYS A 30 5.93 -11.77 6.25
N ALA A 31 4.63 -11.97 6.04
CA ALA A 31 4.06 -12.21 4.72
C ALA A 31 4.38 -11.07 3.73
N ALA A 32 4.31 -9.82 4.19
CA ALA A 32 4.55 -8.64 3.36
C ALA A 32 5.99 -8.51 2.85
N TYR A 33 6.97 -9.09 3.55
CA TYR A 33 8.37 -9.10 3.10
C TYR A 33 8.55 -9.97 1.84
N ASN A 34 7.69 -10.96 1.63
CA ASN A 34 7.74 -11.82 0.45
C ASN A 34 7.08 -11.17 -0.77
N TRP A 35 6.41 -10.01 -0.61
CA TRP A 35 5.77 -9.29 -1.72
C TRP A 35 6.73 -8.34 -2.44
N VAL A 36 7.83 -7.98 -1.78
CA VAL A 36 8.91 -7.15 -2.32
C VAL A 36 9.55 -7.82 -3.52
N ASN A 37 9.83 -9.11 -3.38
CA ASN A 37 10.46 -9.89 -4.43
C ASN A 37 9.40 -10.37 -5.42
N GLY A 38 9.75 -10.33 -6.70
CA GLY A 38 8.97 -10.98 -7.74
C GLY A 38 8.99 -12.51 -7.56
N SER A 39 8.03 -13.17 -8.20
CA SER A 39 8.01 -14.62 -8.35
C SER A 39 7.73 -14.98 -9.80
N ALA A 40 7.69 -16.27 -10.13
CA ALA A 40 7.32 -16.72 -11.47
C ALA A 40 5.94 -16.21 -11.95
N TRP A 41 5.06 -15.82 -11.02
CA TRP A 41 3.67 -15.48 -11.30
C TRP A 41 3.31 -14.03 -10.97
N ARG A 42 4.26 -13.23 -10.48
CA ARG A 42 3.97 -11.92 -9.90
C ARG A 42 5.18 -10.98 -10.00
N ARG A 43 4.95 -9.71 -10.33
CA ARG A 43 6.03 -8.72 -10.39
C ARG A 43 6.49 -8.35 -8.97
N PRO A 44 7.72 -7.84 -8.82
CA PRO A 44 8.15 -7.23 -7.55
C PRO A 44 7.17 -6.14 -7.11
N GLY A 45 6.72 -6.18 -5.86
CA GLY A 45 5.80 -5.19 -5.29
C GLY A 45 4.31 -5.45 -5.55
N ASP A 46 3.95 -6.38 -6.43
CA ASP A 46 2.57 -6.86 -6.51
C ASP A 46 2.27 -7.74 -5.28
N MET A 47 1.01 -7.81 -4.89
CA MET A 47 0.53 -8.63 -3.77
C MET A 47 -0.45 -9.71 -4.24
N PRO A 48 -0.64 -10.80 -3.49
CA PRO A 48 -1.65 -11.81 -3.82
C PRO A 48 -3.07 -11.21 -3.90
N PRO A 49 -3.94 -11.70 -4.80
CA PRO A 49 -5.30 -11.16 -4.96
C PRO A 49 -6.15 -11.15 -3.67
N ASP A 50 -5.99 -12.15 -2.80
CA ASP A 50 -6.68 -12.16 -1.50
C ASP A 50 -6.18 -11.05 -0.57
N ALA A 51 -4.87 -10.76 -0.58
CA ALA A 51 -4.32 -9.64 0.19
C ALA A 51 -4.88 -8.30 -0.32
N ASN A 52 -4.95 -8.11 -1.64
CA ASN A 52 -5.53 -6.90 -2.25
C ASN A 52 -6.96 -6.65 -1.78
N ARG A 53 -7.82 -7.69 -1.80
CA ARG A 53 -9.22 -7.57 -1.35
C ARG A 53 -9.32 -7.17 0.12
N ARG A 54 -8.50 -7.78 0.98
CA ARG A 54 -8.52 -7.47 2.42
C ARG A 54 -7.98 -6.08 2.73
N LEU A 55 -6.96 -5.62 2.01
CA LEU A 55 -6.43 -4.26 2.13
C LEU A 55 -7.45 -3.22 1.67
N LEU A 56 -8.17 -3.46 0.57
CA LEU A 56 -9.29 -2.59 0.15
C LEU A 56 -10.40 -2.54 1.19
N ALA A 57 -10.81 -3.68 1.74
CA ALA A 57 -11.82 -3.71 2.79
C ALA A 57 -11.37 -2.98 4.05
N HIS A 58 -10.09 -3.12 4.43
CA HIS A 58 -9.50 -2.39 5.55
C HIS A 58 -9.46 -0.88 5.27
N ALA A 59 -9.04 -0.46 4.08
CA ALA A 59 -8.96 0.94 3.69
C ALA A 59 -10.35 1.59 3.70
N ALA A 60 -11.34 0.94 3.09
CA ALA A 60 -12.73 1.40 3.09
C ALA A 60 -13.30 1.55 4.51
N LYS A 61 -12.99 0.61 5.41
CA LYS A 61 -13.43 0.68 6.82
C LYS A 61 -12.83 1.85 7.60
N ASN A 62 -11.60 2.26 7.25
CA ASN A 62 -10.87 3.31 7.97
C ASN A 62 -10.85 4.65 7.22
N GLY A 63 -11.60 4.79 6.12
CA GLY A 63 -11.61 6.02 5.31
C GLY A 63 -10.29 6.33 4.61
N ILE A 64 -9.45 5.32 4.36
CA ILE A 64 -8.17 5.48 3.66
C ILE A 64 -8.47 5.52 2.15
N PRO A 65 -7.97 6.53 1.41
CA PRO A 65 -8.24 6.71 -0.03
C PRO A 65 -7.40 5.75 -0.90
N LEU A 66 -7.52 4.45 -0.65
CA LEU A 66 -6.91 3.39 -1.45
C LEU A 66 -7.90 2.87 -2.49
N THR A 67 -7.49 2.84 -3.76
CA THR A 67 -8.32 2.32 -4.86
C THR A 67 -7.85 0.96 -5.35
N ALA A 68 -8.69 0.28 -6.13
CA ALA A 68 -8.29 -0.96 -6.79
C ALA A 68 -7.18 -0.74 -7.82
N ASP A 69 -7.17 0.40 -8.52
CA ASP A 69 -6.15 0.73 -9.50
C ASP A 69 -4.77 0.88 -8.86
N HIS A 70 -4.70 1.46 -7.66
CA HIS A 70 -3.48 1.50 -6.85
C HIS A 70 -2.89 0.11 -6.60
N LEU A 71 -3.75 -0.92 -6.49
CA LEU A 71 -3.34 -2.30 -6.21
C LEU A 71 -3.00 -3.12 -7.46
N ILE A 72 -3.42 -2.65 -8.65
CA ILE A 72 -3.17 -3.32 -9.93
C ILE A 72 -1.98 -2.67 -10.63
N TRP A 73 -1.92 -1.34 -10.63
CA TRP A 73 -0.96 -0.56 -11.42
C TRP A 73 0.04 0.22 -10.57
N GLY A 74 -0.17 0.29 -9.26
CA GLY A 74 0.55 1.25 -8.42
C GLY A 74 0.07 2.68 -8.65
N ALA A 75 0.89 3.66 -8.30
CA ALA A 75 0.57 5.07 -8.49
C ALA A 75 1.83 5.95 -8.53
N PRO A 76 1.78 7.14 -9.14
CA PRO A 76 2.81 8.15 -8.97
C PRO A 76 3.00 8.52 -7.48
N ARG A 77 4.26 8.65 -7.03
CA ARG A 77 4.60 9.07 -5.67
C ARG A 77 3.89 10.34 -5.26
N ALA A 78 3.89 11.36 -6.13
CA ALA A 78 3.29 12.65 -5.84
C ALA A 78 1.78 12.54 -5.56
N GLU A 79 1.07 11.64 -6.25
CA GLU A 79 -0.35 11.37 -5.97
C GLU A 79 -0.54 10.82 -4.56
N ILE A 80 0.25 9.81 -4.19
CA ILE A 80 0.16 9.18 -2.87
C ILE A 80 0.56 10.14 -1.75
N GLU A 81 1.59 10.96 -1.96
CA GLU A 81 2.01 11.96 -0.98
C GLU A 81 0.94 13.05 -0.78
N ALA A 82 0.23 13.45 -1.84
CA ALA A 82 -0.93 14.35 -1.72
C ALA A 82 -2.05 13.72 -0.89
N LEU A 83 -2.37 12.44 -1.12
CA LEU A 83 -3.39 11.71 -0.35
C LEU A 83 -3.02 11.57 1.14
N VAL A 84 -1.75 11.28 1.43
CA VAL A 84 -1.24 11.23 2.81
C VAL A 84 -1.33 12.61 3.48
N ALA A 85 -0.97 13.66 2.76
CA ALA A 85 -1.04 15.03 3.26
C ALA A 85 -2.48 15.47 3.57
N GLU A 86 -3.43 15.09 2.71
CA GLU A 86 -4.87 15.37 2.92
C GLU A 86 -5.45 14.58 4.10
N ALA A 87 -5.06 13.31 4.24
CA ALA A 87 -5.51 12.46 5.34
C ALA A 87 -4.90 12.84 6.71
N ASN A 88 -3.73 13.49 6.71
CA ASN A 88 -3.05 13.91 7.94
C ASN A 88 -2.45 15.33 7.86
N PRO A 89 -3.29 16.38 7.86
CA PRO A 89 -2.83 17.77 7.71
C PRO A 89 -1.88 18.21 8.84
N ALA A 90 -1.97 17.60 10.03
CA ALA A 90 -1.12 17.90 11.18
C ALA A 90 0.35 17.45 10.99
N GLN A 91 0.62 16.51 10.08
CA GLN A 91 1.96 15.95 9.85
C GLN A 91 2.75 16.71 8.78
N VAL A 92 2.08 17.57 8.00
CA VAL A 92 2.66 18.40 6.93
C VAL A 92 3.14 19.75 7.46
N ALA A 93 2.48 20.30 8.49
CA ALA A 93 2.89 21.55 9.13
C ALA A 93 4.18 21.45 9.97
N ALA A 94 4.74 20.24 10.12
CA ALA A 94 5.92 19.97 10.95
C ALA A 94 7.19 19.63 10.15
N GLN A 95 7.18 19.82 8.82
CA GLN A 95 8.34 19.58 7.94
C GLN A 95 8.98 20.89 7.46
#